data_AF-A0A9X9X0C3-F1
#
_entry.id   AF-A0A9X9X0C3-F1
#
_cell.length_a   1.000
_cell.length_b   1.000
_cell.length_c   1.000
_cell.angle_alpha   90.00
_cell.angle_beta   90.00
_cell.angle_gamma   90.00
#
_symmetry.space_group_name_H-M   'P 1'
#
loop_
_entity.id
_entity.type
_entity.pdbx_description
1 polymer ?
#
loop_
_entity_poly.entity_id
_entity_poly.type
_entity_poly.pdbx_seq_one_letter_code
_entity_poly.pdbx_strand_id
1 'polypeptide(L)'
;MTAKDGQGIDAFPPALRALLEAELAAGNTILEVGHGSPAPPVGAWVRLAKRVATRPRAASPEIGFHDRRSSLWSGEWTDPRRFFFVLEPPGPSPPAPDMDALRRAAAPPAALRPPRPAPLAIEVDRRGEMLTCREDGRVATIICTFSGGPRLLPRTLEGWWIPAERRSDPIAPADRAALVGRIVEHCRRLGMAGLTIED
;
A
#
# COMPACT_ATOMS: atom_id res chain seq x y z
N MET A 1 3.37 49.54 -16.11
CA MET A 1 2.08 49.49 -15.40
C MET A 1 0.99 49.54 -16.47
N THR A 2 0.49 48.40 -16.92
CA THR A 2 -0.54 48.33 -17.97
C THR A 2 -1.92 48.39 -17.34
N ALA A 3 -2.78 49.27 -17.86
CA ALA A 3 -4.04 49.75 -17.25
C ALA A 3 -5.15 48.70 -16.98
N LYS A 4 -4.86 47.39 -17.04
CA LYS A 4 -5.82 46.31 -16.71
C LYS A 4 -5.67 45.78 -15.28
N ASP A 5 -4.57 46.07 -14.58
CA ASP A 5 -4.29 45.47 -13.26
C ASP A 5 -4.99 46.17 -12.09
N GLY A 6 -5.49 47.40 -12.28
CA GLY A 6 -6.08 48.22 -11.20
C GLY A 6 -7.52 47.85 -10.81
N GLN A 7 -8.29 47.24 -11.71
CA GLN A 7 -9.75 47.16 -11.57
C GLN A 7 -10.23 46.19 -10.47
N GLY A 8 -9.38 45.23 -10.06
CA GLY A 8 -9.70 44.29 -8.96
C GLY A 8 -9.23 44.74 -7.58
N ILE A 9 -8.17 45.55 -7.52
CA ILE A 9 -7.56 46.00 -6.25
C ILE A 9 -8.45 47.05 -5.57
N ASP A 10 -9.17 47.84 -6.36
CA ASP A 10 -10.08 48.87 -5.83
C ASP A 10 -11.28 48.32 -5.05
N ALA A 11 -11.58 47.03 -5.18
CA ALA A 11 -12.60 46.37 -4.37
C ALA A 11 -12.06 45.82 -3.04
N PHE A 12 -10.73 45.81 -2.82
CA PHE A 12 -10.14 45.24 -1.60
C PHE A 12 -10.53 46.07 -0.37
N PRO A 13 -10.93 45.41 0.73
CA PRO A 13 -11.15 46.05 2.02
C PRO A 13 -9.93 46.85 2.47
N PRO A 14 -10.11 47.97 3.21
CA PRO A 14 -9.04 48.90 3.56
C PRO A 14 -7.81 48.22 4.18
N ALA A 15 -8.03 47.26 5.08
CA ALA A 15 -6.94 46.57 5.78
C ALA A 15 -6.08 45.73 4.83
N LEU A 16 -6.68 44.99 3.88
CA LEU A 16 -5.93 44.22 2.88
C LEU A 16 -5.27 45.12 1.84
N ARG A 17 -5.90 46.25 1.49
CA ARG A 17 -5.28 47.23 0.59
C ARG A 17 -4.04 47.85 1.22
N ALA A 18 -4.13 48.27 2.48
CA ALA A 18 -2.99 48.79 3.24
C ALA A 18 -1.85 47.78 3.32
N LEU A 19 -2.17 46.48 3.51
CA LEU A 19 -1.18 45.41 3.44
C LEU A 19 -0.50 45.33 2.07
N LEU A 20 -1.28 45.35 1.00
CA LEU A 20 -0.76 45.29 -0.37
C LEU A 20 0.13 46.49 -0.70
N GLU A 21 -0.31 47.69 -0.35
CA GLU A 21 0.44 48.94 -0.53
C GLU A 21 1.76 48.93 0.25
N ALA A 22 1.75 48.47 1.51
CA ALA A 22 2.96 48.33 2.31
C ALA A 22 3.96 47.36 1.67
N GLU A 23 3.48 46.22 1.16
CA GLU A 23 4.32 45.23 0.49
C GLU A 23 4.91 45.76 -0.82
N LEU A 24 4.11 46.47 -1.62
CA LEU A 24 4.58 47.13 -2.83
C LEU A 24 5.64 48.20 -2.51
N ALA A 25 5.43 49.01 -1.47
CA ALA A 25 6.40 49.97 -0.99
C ALA A 25 7.70 49.30 -0.49
N ALA A 26 7.61 48.08 0.06
CA ALA A 26 8.74 47.26 0.48
C ALA A 26 9.45 46.52 -0.68
N GLY A 27 9.05 46.76 -1.94
CA GLY A 27 9.66 46.13 -3.12
C GLY A 27 9.20 44.70 -3.38
N ASN A 28 8.01 44.33 -2.91
CA ASN A 28 7.26 43.19 -3.42
C ASN A 28 6.59 43.55 -4.75
N THR A 29 5.98 42.58 -5.42
CA THR A 29 5.32 42.80 -6.71
C THR A 29 4.11 41.89 -6.82
N ILE A 30 3.06 42.37 -7.46
CA ILE A 30 1.90 41.55 -7.81
C ILE A 30 2.26 40.71 -9.03
N LEU A 31 2.15 39.40 -8.90
CA LEU A 31 2.33 38.46 -10.02
C LEU A 31 1.03 38.24 -10.78
N GLU A 32 -0.09 38.22 -10.07
CA GLU A 32 -1.38 37.86 -10.65
C GLU A 32 -2.53 38.46 -9.84
N VAL A 33 -3.58 38.86 -10.55
CA VAL A 33 -4.87 39.26 -9.98
C VAL A 33 -5.93 38.34 -10.59
N GLY A 34 -6.75 37.74 -9.76
CA GLY A 34 -7.75 36.77 -10.22
C GLY A 34 -9.08 36.87 -9.48
N HIS A 35 -10.06 36.16 -10.02
CA HIS A 35 -11.41 36.03 -9.48
C HIS A 35 -11.76 34.53 -9.42
N GLY A 36 -12.77 34.18 -8.62
CA GLY A 36 -13.05 32.78 -8.34
C GLY A 36 -12.00 32.15 -7.42
N SER A 37 -11.96 30.82 -7.37
CA SER A 37 -11.21 30.07 -6.34
C SER A 37 -9.77 30.60 -6.15
N PRO A 38 -9.35 30.94 -4.90
CA PRO A 38 -10.04 30.67 -3.63
C PRO A 38 -11.12 31.70 -3.24
N ALA A 39 -11.26 32.80 -3.99
CA ALA A 39 -12.28 33.82 -3.73
C ALA A 39 -13.68 33.37 -4.21
N PRO A 40 -14.76 33.74 -3.49
CA PRO A 40 -16.12 33.60 -4.01
C PRO A 40 -16.35 34.56 -5.21
N PRO A 41 -17.44 34.39 -5.99
CA PRO A 41 -17.69 35.21 -7.19
C PRO A 41 -17.76 36.73 -6.95
N VAL A 42 -18.08 37.15 -5.72
CA VAL A 42 -18.19 38.57 -5.32
C VAL A 42 -16.86 39.17 -4.85
N GLY A 43 -15.78 38.39 -4.87
CA GLY A 43 -14.47 38.76 -4.36
C GLY A 43 -13.35 38.57 -5.38
N ALA A 44 -12.14 38.87 -4.96
CA ALA A 44 -10.94 38.82 -5.79
C ALA A 44 -9.72 38.37 -4.98
N TRP A 45 -8.69 37.92 -5.66
CA TRP A 45 -7.42 37.55 -5.04
C TRP A 45 -6.23 38.15 -5.79
N VAL A 46 -5.17 38.41 -5.04
CA VAL A 46 -3.90 38.93 -5.55
C VAL A 46 -2.80 37.97 -5.11
N ARG A 47 -1.92 37.56 -6.03
CA ARG A 47 -0.73 36.75 -5.71
C ARG A 47 0.52 37.61 -5.75
N LEU A 48 1.31 37.58 -4.68
CA LEU A 48 2.57 38.30 -4.55
C LEU A 48 3.76 37.49 -5.06
N ALA A 49 4.83 38.18 -5.45
CA ALA A 49 6.09 37.59 -5.87
C ALA A 49 6.93 37.08 -4.70
N LYS A 50 6.83 37.75 -3.54
CA LYS A 50 7.50 37.39 -2.29
C LYS A 50 6.46 37.23 -1.19
N ARG A 51 6.82 36.50 -0.12
CA ARG A 51 5.99 36.42 1.09
C ARG A 51 5.83 37.81 1.71
N VAL A 52 4.72 38.01 2.42
CA VAL A 52 4.48 39.24 3.18
C VAL A 52 5.55 39.36 4.26
N ALA A 53 6.25 40.49 4.28
CA ALA A 53 7.34 40.78 5.22
C ALA A 53 7.08 42.03 6.07
N THR A 54 6.10 42.85 5.70
CA THR A 54 5.76 44.13 6.35
C THR A 54 4.98 43.98 7.66
N ARG A 55 4.50 42.77 7.97
CA ARG A 55 3.82 42.49 9.25
C ARG A 55 4.07 41.07 9.75
N PRO A 56 3.94 40.82 11.07
CA PRO A 56 3.95 39.47 11.62
C PRO A 56 2.81 38.63 11.06
N ARG A 57 3.09 37.35 10.79
CA ARG A 57 2.15 36.31 10.33
C ARG A 57 1.14 35.92 11.41
N ALA A 58 0.30 36.88 11.80
CA ALA A 58 -0.72 36.75 12.82
C ALA A 58 -2.02 37.41 12.37
N ALA A 59 -3.14 36.78 12.72
CA ALA A 59 -4.45 37.35 12.48
C ALA A 59 -4.68 38.59 13.37
N SER A 60 -5.43 39.54 12.83
CA SER A 60 -6.05 40.67 13.56
C SER A 60 -7.55 40.66 13.28
N PRO A 61 -8.37 41.45 14.02
CA PRO A 61 -9.82 41.50 13.79
C PRO A 61 -10.20 41.86 12.34
N GLU A 62 -9.36 42.62 11.64
CA GLU A 62 -9.60 43.09 10.26
C GLU A 62 -8.99 42.19 9.18
N ILE A 63 -7.98 41.37 9.51
CA ILE A 63 -7.27 40.52 8.56
C ILE A 63 -6.95 39.17 9.20
N GLY A 64 -7.47 38.09 8.62
CA GLY A 64 -7.07 36.72 8.94
C GLY A 64 -5.77 36.33 8.22
N PHE A 65 -5.00 35.43 8.83
CA PHE A 65 -3.85 34.79 8.19
C PHE A 65 -3.95 33.27 8.34
N HIS A 66 -3.71 32.53 7.27
CA HIS A 66 -3.64 31.07 7.28
C HIS A 66 -2.36 30.56 6.60
N ASP A 67 -1.57 29.75 7.30
CA ASP A 67 -0.44 29.00 6.74
C ASP A 67 -0.97 27.74 6.03
N ARG A 68 -0.96 27.75 4.70
CA ARG A 68 -1.50 26.67 3.86
C ARG A 68 -0.47 25.60 3.54
N ARG A 69 0.80 26.00 3.42
CA ARG A 69 1.90 25.13 2.97
C ARG A 69 1.56 24.34 1.69
N SER A 70 0.76 24.93 0.80
CA SER A 70 0.38 24.29 -0.45
C SER A 70 1.43 24.52 -1.53
N SER A 71 1.38 23.70 -2.59
CA SER A 71 2.23 23.86 -3.78
C SER A 71 1.84 25.06 -4.65
N LEU A 72 0.65 25.64 -4.45
CA LEU A 72 0.16 26.79 -5.21
C LEU A 72 0.45 28.13 -4.51
N TRP A 73 0.32 28.16 -3.18
CA TRP A 73 0.66 29.30 -2.32
C TRP A 73 0.96 28.84 -0.89
N SER A 74 1.88 29.54 -0.20
CA SER A 74 2.29 29.15 1.15
C SER A 74 1.43 29.76 2.26
N GLY A 75 0.94 30.98 2.07
CA GLY A 75 0.09 31.69 3.02
C GLY A 75 -1.02 32.47 2.31
N GLU A 76 -2.14 32.65 3.00
CA GLU A 76 -3.23 33.52 2.54
C GLU A 76 -3.62 34.51 3.64
N TRP A 77 -3.72 35.78 3.26
CA TRP A 77 -4.26 36.85 4.08
C TRP A 77 -5.66 37.17 3.59
N THR A 78 -6.64 37.20 4.47
CA THR A 78 -8.05 37.33 4.09
C THR A 78 -8.76 38.39 4.90
N ASP A 79 -9.81 38.98 4.35
CA ASP A 79 -10.75 39.76 5.13
C ASP A 79 -11.59 38.83 6.04
N PRO A 80 -12.36 39.36 7.01
CA PRO A 80 -13.12 38.53 7.94
C PRO A 80 -14.17 37.64 7.26
N ARG A 81 -14.66 38.04 6.08
CA ARG A 81 -15.65 37.26 5.32
C ARG A 81 -15.00 36.29 4.32
N ARG A 82 -13.67 36.34 4.16
CA ARG A 82 -12.90 35.55 3.20
C ARG A 82 -13.41 35.70 1.77
N PHE A 83 -13.70 36.94 1.38
CA PHE A 83 -14.06 37.31 0.02
C PHE A 83 -12.83 37.78 -0.76
N PHE A 84 -11.89 38.44 -0.08
CA PHE A 84 -10.68 38.99 -0.66
C PHE A 84 -9.45 38.31 -0.10
N PHE A 85 -8.46 38.05 -0.95
CA PHE A 85 -7.27 37.28 -0.60
C PHE A 85 -5.99 37.97 -1.10
N VAL A 86 -4.98 38.02 -0.25
CA VAL A 86 -3.58 38.24 -0.66
C VAL A 86 -2.81 36.94 -0.44
N LEU A 87 -2.37 36.33 -1.54
CA LEU A 87 -1.72 35.03 -1.59
C LEU A 87 -0.21 35.20 -1.66
N GLU A 88 0.50 34.52 -0.77
CA GLU A 88 1.95 34.43 -0.80
C GLU A 88 2.40 33.36 -1.80
N PRO A 89 3.58 33.51 -2.43
CA PRO A 89 4.09 32.48 -3.33
C PRO A 89 4.25 31.12 -2.60
N PRO A 90 4.25 30.00 -3.32
CA PRO A 90 4.51 28.70 -2.71
C PRO A 90 5.88 28.69 -2.01
N GLY A 91 6.01 27.84 -0.99
CA GLY A 91 7.30 27.61 -0.36
C GLY A 91 8.27 26.92 -1.32
N PRO A 92 9.57 26.88 -1.00
CA PRO A 92 10.48 26.02 -1.71
C PRO A 92 9.97 24.58 -1.63
N SER A 93 10.02 23.86 -2.76
CA SER A 93 9.67 22.43 -2.78
C SER A 93 10.51 21.70 -1.74
N PRO A 94 9.93 20.76 -0.99
CA PRO A 94 10.72 19.93 -0.09
C PRO A 94 11.76 19.14 -0.91
N PRO A 95 12.88 18.72 -0.27
CA PRO A 95 13.82 17.82 -0.91
C PRO A 95 13.08 16.56 -1.39
N ALA A 96 13.50 16.02 -2.54
CA ALA A 96 12.97 14.76 -3.00
C ALA A 96 13.22 13.68 -1.94
N PRO A 97 12.24 12.80 -1.67
CA PRO A 97 12.44 11.68 -0.76
C PRO A 97 13.52 10.73 -1.30
N ASP A 98 14.27 10.09 -0.39
CA ASP A 98 15.21 9.04 -0.77
C ASP A 98 14.43 7.80 -1.23
N MET A 99 14.28 7.68 -2.56
CA MET A 99 13.56 6.59 -3.19
C MET A 99 14.22 5.23 -2.94
N ASP A 100 15.53 5.18 -2.72
CA ASP A 100 16.24 3.94 -2.44
C ASP A 100 16.01 3.50 -1.01
N ALA A 101 15.98 4.42 -0.05
CA ALA A 101 15.59 4.12 1.33
C ALA A 101 14.16 3.60 1.41
N LEU A 102 13.22 4.23 0.69
CA LEU A 102 11.83 3.77 0.63
C LEU A 102 11.73 2.38 -0.01
N ARG A 103 12.47 2.11 -1.09
CA ARG A 103 12.49 0.80 -1.74
C ARG A 103 13.06 -0.28 -0.81
N ARG A 104 14.11 0.02 -0.04
CA ARG A 104 14.65 -0.90 0.97
C ARG A 104 13.66 -1.16 2.10
N ALA A 105 12.96 -0.13 2.58
CA ALA A 105 11.96 -0.27 3.64
C ALA A 105 10.71 -1.04 3.19
N ALA A 106 10.32 -0.91 1.91
CA ALA A 106 9.17 -1.60 1.34
C ALA A 106 9.49 -3.00 0.79
N ALA A 107 10.77 -3.40 0.74
CA ALA A 107 11.13 -4.73 0.30
C ALA A 107 10.48 -5.77 1.24
N PRO A 108 9.72 -6.73 0.72
CA PRO A 108 9.21 -7.80 1.55
C PRO A 108 10.41 -8.51 2.22
N PRO A 109 10.27 -8.97 3.47
CA PRO A 109 11.29 -9.83 4.05
C PRO A 109 11.55 -10.97 3.05
N ALA A 110 12.83 -11.25 2.79
CA ALA A 110 13.24 -12.26 1.83
C ALA A 110 12.38 -13.50 2.05
N ALA A 111 11.55 -13.85 1.05
CA ALA A 111 10.65 -14.99 1.18
C ALA A 111 11.52 -16.19 1.58
N LEU A 112 11.22 -16.76 2.75
CA LEU A 112 11.86 -18.01 3.15
C LEU A 112 11.61 -18.97 2.01
N ARG A 113 12.69 -19.39 1.37
CA ARG A 113 12.66 -20.47 0.39
C ARG A 113 11.82 -21.58 1.02
N PRO A 114 10.75 -22.08 0.36
CA PRO A 114 9.90 -23.08 0.98
C PRO A 114 10.80 -24.22 1.49
N PRO A 115 10.65 -24.65 2.75
CA PRO A 115 11.49 -25.69 3.30
C PRO A 115 11.43 -26.89 2.36
N ARG A 116 12.59 -27.47 2.07
CA ARG A 116 12.65 -28.72 1.30
C ARG A 116 11.71 -29.70 2.02
N PRO A 117 10.76 -30.34 1.32
CA PRO A 117 9.87 -31.30 1.96
C PRO A 117 10.71 -32.38 2.64
N ALA A 118 10.34 -32.71 3.87
CA ALA A 118 11.03 -33.74 4.63
C ALA A 118 10.98 -35.09 3.91
N PRO A 119 11.94 -35.99 4.16
CA PRO A 119 11.93 -37.32 3.54
C PRO A 119 10.65 -38.07 3.92
N LEU A 120 9.86 -38.43 2.91
CA LEU A 120 8.66 -39.25 3.05
C LEU A 120 9.07 -40.70 3.38
N ALA A 121 8.68 -41.18 4.55
CA ALA A 121 8.76 -42.59 4.90
C ALA A 121 7.43 -43.27 4.59
N ILE A 122 7.47 -44.42 3.92
CA ILE A 122 6.28 -45.21 3.59
C ILE A 122 6.42 -46.60 4.18
N GLU A 123 5.44 -46.99 4.98
CA GLU A 123 5.30 -48.36 5.49
C GLU A 123 4.09 -49.02 4.84
N VAL A 124 4.27 -50.26 4.39
CA VAL A 124 3.17 -51.10 3.90
C VAL A 124 2.62 -51.87 5.10
N ASP A 125 1.32 -51.79 5.36
CA ASP A 125 0.69 -52.60 6.40
C ASP A 125 0.87 -54.10 6.11
N ARG A 126 0.84 -54.95 7.14
CA ARG A 126 1.08 -56.40 7.04
C ARG A 126 0.10 -57.12 6.12
N ARG A 127 -1.12 -56.59 5.96
CA ARG A 127 -2.11 -57.12 5.01
C ARG A 127 -1.85 -56.69 3.57
N GLY A 128 -0.95 -55.73 3.37
CA GLY A 128 -0.67 -55.13 2.09
C GLY A 128 -1.80 -54.27 1.57
N GLU A 129 -2.75 -53.80 2.38
CA GLU A 129 -3.92 -53.06 1.86
C GLU A 129 -3.83 -51.55 2.11
N MET A 130 -2.89 -51.13 2.94
CA MET A 130 -2.71 -49.74 3.35
C MET A 130 -1.24 -49.34 3.32
N LEU A 131 -0.97 -48.14 2.82
CA LEU A 131 0.31 -47.46 2.96
C LEU A 131 0.20 -46.38 4.03
N THR A 132 1.11 -46.41 4.99
CA THR A 132 1.26 -45.39 6.02
C THR A 132 2.40 -44.46 5.65
N CYS A 133 2.06 -43.21 5.35
CA CYS A 133 2.98 -42.15 4.99
C CYS A 133 3.34 -41.34 6.24
N ARG A 134 4.63 -41.15 6.51
CA ARG A 134 5.13 -40.29 7.60
C ARG A 134 6.02 -39.19 7.06
N GLU A 135 5.75 -37.97 7.50
CA GLU A 135 6.50 -36.76 7.15
C GLU A 135 6.45 -35.84 8.37
N ASP A 136 7.56 -35.26 8.82
CA ASP A 136 7.57 -34.24 9.91
C ASP A 136 6.71 -34.57 11.15
N GLY A 137 6.68 -35.84 11.58
CA GLY A 137 5.90 -36.27 12.74
C GLY A 137 4.40 -36.38 12.53
N ARG A 138 3.88 -36.08 11.32
CA ARG A 138 2.50 -36.35 10.90
C ARG A 138 2.40 -37.64 10.09
N VAL A 139 1.22 -38.25 10.13
CA VAL A 139 0.92 -39.56 9.55
C VAL A 139 -0.30 -39.45 8.65
N ALA A 140 -0.24 -39.99 7.44
CA ALA A 140 -1.42 -40.14 6.59
C ALA A 140 -1.49 -41.57 6.08
N THR A 141 -2.69 -42.09 5.94
CA THR A 141 -2.95 -43.43 5.41
C THR A 141 -3.61 -43.32 4.06
N ILE A 142 -3.19 -44.15 3.11
CA ILE A 142 -3.83 -44.31 1.81
C ILE A 142 -4.02 -45.80 1.54
N ILE A 143 -5.18 -46.16 0.99
CA ILE A 143 -5.44 -47.54 0.57
C ILE A 143 -4.64 -47.84 -0.69
N CYS A 144 -3.96 -48.98 -0.67
CA CYS A 144 -3.29 -49.59 -1.82
C CYS A 144 -3.80 -51.03 -1.95
N THR A 145 -4.63 -51.32 -2.96
CA THR A 145 -5.12 -52.68 -3.19
C THR A 145 -4.17 -53.44 -4.11
N PHE A 146 -4.09 -54.77 -3.98
CA PHE A 146 -3.17 -55.61 -4.77
C PHE A 146 -3.90 -56.65 -5.65
N SER A 147 -5.23 -56.67 -5.60
CA SER A 147 -6.08 -57.54 -6.42
C SER A 147 -6.00 -57.14 -7.91
N GLY A 148 -5.19 -57.87 -8.67
CA GLY A 148 -4.94 -57.57 -10.09
C GLY A 148 -3.86 -56.51 -10.32
N GLY A 149 -2.92 -56.36 -9.38
CA GLY A 149 -1.83 -55.39 -9.41
C GLY A 149 -1.99 -54.29 -8.36
N PRO A 150 -0.92 -53.56 -8.01
CA PRO A 150 -0.99 -52.54 -6.98
C PRO A 150 -1.73 -51.29 -7.50
N ARG A 151 -2.78 -50.86 -6.79
CA ARG A 151 -3.60 -49.69 -7.12
C ARG A 151 -3.74 -48.76 -5.93
N LEU A 152 -3.40 -47.49 -6.10
CA LEU A 152 -3.63 -46.45 -5.09
C LEU A 152 -5.01 -45.84 -5.25
N LEU A 153 -5.67 -45.57 -4.13
CA LEU A 153 -6.96 -44.87 -4.09
C LEU A 153 -6.79 -43.50 -3.41
N PRO A 154 -6.44 -42.42 -4.13
CA PRO A 154 -6.21 -41.09 -3.58
C PRO A 154 -7.38 -40.53 -2.77
N ARG A 155 -8.61 -40.93 -3.08
CA ARG A 155 -9.81 -40.50 -2.34
C ARG A 155 -9.79 -40.87 -0.85
N THR A 156 -9.01 -41.89 -0.50
CA THR A 156 -8.87 -42.37 0.89
C THR A 156 -7.84 -41.58 1.71
N LEU A 157 -7.09 -40.69 1.05
CA LEU A 157 -6.14 -39.79 1.69
C LEU A 157 -6.88 -38.54 2.17
N GLU A 158 -7.49 -38.64 3.35
CA GLU A 158 -8.39 -37.62 3.89
C GLU A 158 -7.67 -36.48 4.63
N GLY A 159 -6.61 -36.80 5.37
CA GLY A 159 -5.96 -35.86 6.27
C GLY A 159 -4.64 -36.36 6.84
N TRP A 160 -3.93 -35.45 7.50
CA TRP A 160 -2.78 -35.75 8.33
C TRP A 160 -3.23 -35.95 9.78
N TRP A 161 -2.95 -37.13 10.34
CA TRP A 161 -2.97 -37.35 11.78
C TRP A 161 -1.67 -36.84 12.41
N ILE A 162 -1.77 -36.03 13.47
CA ILE A 162 -0.64 -35.49 14.23
C ILE A 162 -0.64 -36.17 15.61
N PRO A 163 0.12 -37.26 15.82
CA PRO A 163 0.07 -38.04 17.06
C PRO A 163 0.39 -37.22 18.32
N ALA A 164 1.37 -36.31 18.22
CA ALA A 164 1.79 -35.47 19.35
C ALA A 164 0.66 -34.56 19.85
N GLU A 165 -0.21 -34.11 18.95
CA GLU A 165 -1.30 -33.18 19.25
C GLU A 165 -2.67 -33.87 19.30
N ARG A 166 -2.73 -35.16 18.96
CA ARG A 166 -3.96 -35.95 18.86
C ARG A 166 -5.05 -35.29 18.00
N ARG A 167 -4.66 -34.67 16.89
CA ARG A 167 -5.59 -34.03 15.94
C ARG A 167 -5.39 -34.47 14.50
N SER A 168 -6.41 -34.25 13.68
CA SER A 168 -6.37 -34.43 12.23
C SER A 168 -6.46 -33.09 11.51
N ASP A 169 -5.55 -32.84 10.57
CA ASP A 169 -5.56 -31.67 9.70
C ASP A 169 -5.95 -32.11 8.27
N PRO A 170 -6.90 -31.44 7.60
CA PRO A 170 -7.29 -31.79 6.23
C PRO A 170 -6.14 -31.51 5.25
N ILE A 171 -5.97 -32.39 4.26
CA ILE A 171 -4.99 -32.17 3.18
C ILE A 171 -5.65 -31.37 2.06
N ALA A 172 -5.11 -30.19 1.76
CA ALA A 172 -5.58 -29.37 0.66
C ALA A 172 -5.50 -30.14 -0.68
N PRO A 173 -6.41 -29.91 -1.64
CA PRO A 173 -6.42 -30.66 -2.91
C PRO A 173 -5.09 -30.63 -3.67
N ALA A 174 -4.42 -29.47 -3.70
CA ALA A 174 -3.11 -29.32 -4.34
C ALA A 174 -2.02 -30.16 -3.64
N ASP A 175 -1.99 -30.14 -2.32
CA ASP A 175 -1.03 -30.91 -1.52
C ASP A 175 -1.28 -32.42 -1.62
N ARG A 176 -2.54 -32.82 -1.78
CA ARG A 176 -2.93 -34.23 -1.98
C ARG A 176 -2.35 -34.79 -3.27
N ALA A 177 -2.50 -34.07 -4.38
CA ALA A 177 -1.95 -34.48 -5.67
C ALA A 177 -0.42 -34.59 -5.61
N ALA A 178 0.25 -33.62 -4.95
CA ALA A 178 1.69 -33.66 -4.73
C ALA A 178 2.10 -34.85 -3.87
N LEU A 179 1.38 -35.13 -2.77
CA LEU A 179 1.64 -36.27 -1.88
C LEU A 179 1.50 -37.60 -2.63
N VAL A 180 0.43 -37.78 -3.40
CA VAL A 180 0.21 -38.98 -4.24
C VAL A 180 1.38 -39.18 -5.22
N GLY A 181 1.83 -38.11 -5.89
CA GLY A 181 2.99 -38.18 -6.78
C GLY A 181 4.25 -38.70 -6.08
N ARG A 182 4.54 -38.19 -4.88
CA ARG A 182 5.69 -38.66 -4.07
C ARG A 182 5.54 -40.11 -3.63
N ILE A 183 4.32 -40.54 -3.27
CA ILE A 183 4.02 -41.93 -2.89
C ILE A 183 4.30 -42.86 -4.07
N VAL A 184 3.79 -42.52 -5.26
CA VAL A 184 4.01 -43.30 -6.48
C VAL A 184 5.49 -43.42 -6.80
N GLU A 185 6.24 -42.32 -6.74
CA GLU A 185 7.69 -42.34 -6.97
C GLU A 185 8.43 -43.21 -5.94
N HIS A 186 8.06 -43.13 -4.67
CA HIS A 186 8.63 -43.96 -3.62
C HIS A 186 8.32 -45.45 -3.85
N CYS A 187 7.06 -45.82 -4.10
CA CYS A 187 6.67 -47.19 -4.39
C CYS A 187 7.38 -47.77 -5.63
N ARG A 188 7.56 -46.98 -6.69
CA ARG A 188 8.33 -47.38 -7.88
C ARG A 188 9.79 -47.69 -7.55
N ARG A 189 10.43 -46.85 -6.71
CA ARG A 189 11.81 -47.11 -6.23
C ARG A 189 11.91 -48.40 -5.40
N LEU A 190 10.83 -48.80 -4.73
CA LEU A 190 10.73 -50.07 -4.01
C LEU A 190 10.38 -51.28 -4.91
N GLY A 191 10.29 -51.09 -6.23
CA GLY A 191 10.03 -52.17 -7.19
C GLY A 191 8.55 -52.36 -7.58
N MET A 192 7.64 -51.48 -7.15
CA MET A 192 6.23 -51.53 -7.54
C MET A 192 6.00 -50.88 -8.92
N ALA A 193 6.60 -51.43 -9.98
CA ALA A 193 6.58 -50.83 -11.33
C ALA A 193 5.18 -50.79 -11.98
N GLY A 194 4.26 -51.68 -11.56
CA GLY A 194 2.88 -51.78 -12.09
C GLY A 194 1.83 -50.95 -11.33
N LEU A 195 2.25 -49.99 -10.50
CA LEU A 195 1.35 -49.18 -9.67
C LEU A 195 0.48 -48.26 -10.51
N THR A 196 -0.85 -48.41 -10.41
CA THR A 196 -1.83 -47.52 -11.03
C THR A 196 -2.56 -46.66 -10.00
N ILE A 197 -3.13 -45.55 -10.44
CA ILE A 197 -3.96 -44.66 -9.62
C ILE A 197 -5.42 -44.88 -10.03
N GLU A 198 -6.31 -45.09 -9.07
CA GLU A 198 -7.76 -45.24 -9.27
C GLU A 198 -8.47 -44.06 -8.59
N ASP A 199 -9.15 -43.24 -9.38
CA ASP A 199 -9.86 -42.04 -8.93
C ASP A 199 -11.13 -42.36 -8.10
#